data_AF-A0A6C0LRD9-F1
#
_entry.id   AF-A0A6C0LRD9-F1
#
_cell.length_a   1.000
_cell.length_b   1.000
_cell.length_c   1.000
_cell.angle_alpha   90.00
_cell.angle_beta   90.00
_cell.angle_gamma   90.00
#
_symmetry.space_group_name_H-M   'P 1'
#
loop_
_entity.id
_entity.type
_entity.pdbx_description
1 polymer ?
#
loop_
_entity_poly.entity_id
_entity_poly.type
_entity_poly.pdbx_seq_one_letter_code
_entity_poly.pdbx_strand_id
1 'polypeptide(L)'
;MSSIHIVSRSTRVSLDHWLRAEVYVGLGYEKGSKKDAVLNFFFNGLSPWIQSIGYKWSRTEDEIAIKFIKFCYEAEYTLTKKRNFTLMNPEPNHRNYLEDRDTFDYFVSTDRFLEFLDQWQGTLPIVGSRLENYLVEFCYVWVDVQSGQPGTWTQKTLDGDMDSDEEDAHNGNLPDMYANRRKNDLY
;
A
#
# COMPACT_ATOMS: atom_id res chain seq x y z
N MET A 1 -1.99 -47.77 -24.65
CA MET A 1 -2.38 -47.05 -23.41
C MET A 1 -2.09 -45.57 -23.63
N SER A 2 -3.12 -44.78 -23.92
CA SER A 2 -2.96 -43.35 -24.21
C SER A 2 -3.05 -42.55 -22.92
N SER A 3 -1.94 -41.96 -22.51
CA SER A 3 -1.90 -41.01 -21.39
C SER A 3 -2.58 -39.71 -21.81
N ILE A 4 -3.69 -39.39 -21.16
CA ILE A 4 -4.34 -38.09 -21.26
C ILE A 4 -3.49 -37.09 -20.48
N HIS A 5 -2.68 -36.31 -21.20
CA HIS A 5 -2.11 -35.10 -20.63
C HIS A 5 -3.23 -34.08 -20.42
N ILE A 6 -3.73 -33.98 -19.18
CA ILE A 6 -4.54 -32.84 -18.75
C ILE A 6 -3.57 -31.65 -18.70
N VAL A 7 -3.43 -30.96 -19.82
CA VAL A 7 -2.85 -29.62 -19.85
C VAL A 7 -3.84 -28.73 -19.10
N SER A 8 -3.59 -28.48 -17.83
CA SER A 8 -4.29 -27.44 -17.07
C SER A 8 -3.95 -26.10 -17.70
N ARG A 9 -4.74 -25.69 -18.69
CA ARG A 9 -4.79 -24.31 -19.14
C ARG A 9 -5.42 -23.53 -18.00
N SER A 10 -4.60 -22.92 -17.15
CA SER A 10 -5.07 -21.85 -16.27
C SER A 10 -5.46 -20.66 -17.15
N THR A 11 -6.68 -20.71 -17.68
CA THR A 11 -7.30 -19.58 -18.37
C THR A 11 -7.61 -18.50 -17.34
N ARG A 12 -7.18 -17.27 -17.64
CA ARG A 12 -7.52 -16.10 -16.85
C ARG A 12 -9.03 -16.01 -16.70
N VAL A 13 -9.51 -16.09 -15.47
CA VAL A 13 -10.92 -15.84 -15.13
C VAL A 13 -11.26 -14.41 -15.57
N SER A 14 -12.40 -14.19 -16.23
CA SER A 14 -12.79 -12.81 -16.60
C SER A 14 -13.06 -11.98 -15.34
N LEU A 15 -12.83 -10.66 -15.41
CA LEU A 15 -13.12 -9.76 -14.28
C LEU A 15 -14.58 -9.91 -13.82
N ASP A 16 -15.51 -9.99 -14.77
CA ASP A 16 -16.94 -10.16 -14.48
C ASP A 16 -17.25 -11.44 -13.69
N HIS A 17 -16.64 -12.56 -14.07
CA HIS A 17 -16.81 -13.82 -13.35
C HIS A 17 -16.15 -13.77 -11.97
N TRP A 18 -14.95 -13.18 -11.88
CA TRP A 18 -14.24 -13.00 -10.63
C TRP A 18 -15.04 -12.17 -9.63
N LEU A 19 -15.66 -11.06 -10.08
CA LEU A 19 -16.45 -10.17 -9.24
C LEU A 19 -17.63 -10.88 -8.57
N ARG A 20 -18.26 -11.84 -9.26
CA ARG A 20 -19.43 -12.58 -8.79
C ARG A 20 -19.09 -13.83 -7.96
N ALA A 21 -17.81 -14.21 -7.88
CA ALA A 21 -17.41 -15.40 -7.13
C ALA A 21 -17.77 -15.24 -5.65
N GLU A 22 -18.33 -16.30 -5.05
CA GLU A 22 -18.75 -16.30 -3.65
C GLU A 22 -17.52 -16.33 -2.73
N VAL A 23 -17.48 -15.41 -1.77
CA VAL A 23 -16.47 -15.32 -0.72
C VAL A 23 -17.11 -14.84 0.57
N TYR A 24 -16.34 -14.88 1.67
CA TYR A 24 -16.74 -14.23 2.90
C TYR A 24 -16.42 -12.73 2.85
N VAL A 25 -17.30 -11.92 3.45
CA VAL A 25 -17.19 -10.46 3.51
C VAL A 25 -16.89 -10.02 4.94
N GLY A 26 -16.09 -8.96 5.09
CA GLY A 26 -15.72 -8.40 6.38
C GLY A 26 -14.97 -9.41 7.26
N LEU A 27 -15.44 -9.58 8.50
CA LEU A 27 -14.87 -10.48 9.51
C LEU A 27 -15.22 -11.96 9.32
N GLY A 28 -15.75 -12.36 8.16
CA GLY A 28 -15.91 -13.78 7.83
C GLY A 28 -17.29 -14.40 8.14
N TYR A 29 -18.25 -13.61 8.64
CA TYR A 29 -19.55 -14.12 9.08
C TYR A 29 -20.61 -14.17 7.98
N GLU A 30 -20.47 -13.34 6.95
CA GLU A 30 -21.45 -13.22 5.87
C GLU A 30 -20.86 -13.63 4.53
N LYS A 31 -21.66 -14.36 3.73
CA LYS A 31 -21.31 -14.69 2.35
C LYS A 31 -21.74 -13.56 1.43
N GLY A 32 -20.87 -13.19 0.51
CA GLY A 32 -21.15 -12.21 -0.53
C GLY A 32 -20.32 -12.47 -1.78
N SER A 33 -20.32 -11.51 -2.69
CA SER A 33 -19.48 -11.57 -3.88
C SER A 33 -18.08 -11.03 -3.59
N LYS A 34 -17.08 -11.36 -4.42
CA LYS A 34 -15.76 -10.72 -4.33
C LYS A 34 -15.82 -9.22 -4.45
N LYS A 35 -16.73 -8.70 -5.28
CA LYS A 35 -16.98 -7.27 -5.35
C LYS A 35 -17.33 -6.71 -3.96
N ASP A 36 -18.24 -7.36 -3.24
CA ASP A 36 -18.68 -6.90 -1.92
C ASP A 36 -17.55 -6.97 -0.90
N ALA A 37 -16.76 -8.05 -0.89
CA ALA A 37 -15.60 -8.19 -0.01
C ALA A 37 -14.56 -7.08 -0.24
N VAL A 38 -14.23 -6.79 -1.50
CA VAL A 38 -13.26 -5.74 -1.87
C VAL A 38 -13.78 -4.35 -1.53
N LEU A 39 -15.05 -4.06 -1.83
CA LEU A 39 -15.63 -2.76 -1.49
C LEU A 39 -15.76 -2.58 0.02
N ASN A 40 -16.11 -3.64 0.76
CA ASN A 40 -16.16 -3.60 2.21
C ASN A 40 -14.79 -3.27 2.81
N PHE A 41 -13.73 -3.96 2.35
CA PHE A 41 -12.36 -3.62 2.76
C PHE A 41 -11.99 -2.17 2.40
N PHE A 42 -12.34 -1.72 1.19
CA PHE A 42 -11.98 -0.38 0.74
C PHE A 42 -12.67 0.71 1.57
N PHE A 43 -14.00 0.66 1.69
CA PHE A 43 -14.78 1.72 2.35
C PHE A 43 -14.74 1.64 3.88
N ASN A 44 -14.64 0.45 4.47
CA ASN A 44 -14.67 0.29 5.93
C ASN A 44 -13.28 0.06 6.54
N GLY A 45 -12.26 -0.20 5.72
CA GLY A 45 -10.89 -0.44 6.17
C GLY A 45 -9.92 0.58 5.61
N LEU A 46 -9.60 0.45 4.32
CA LEU A 46 -8.51 1.18 3.69
C LEU A 46 -8.74 2.70 3.65
N SER A 47 -9.92 3.15 3.22
CA SER A 47 -10.22 4.58 3.13
C SER A 47 -10.23 5.26 4.50
N PRO A 48 -10.94 4.73 5.53
CA PRO A 48 -10.86 5.28 6.88
C PRO A 48 -9.43 5.32 7.43
N TRP A 49 -8.63 4.29 7.14
CA TRP A 49 -7.23 4.26 7.57
C TRP A 49 -6.41 5.38 6.91
N ILE A 50 -6.51 5.57 5.59
CA ILE A 50 -5.85 6.67 4.85
C ILE A 50 -6.25 8.05 5.42
N GLN A 51 -7.54 8.23 5.73
CA GLN A 51 -8.04 9.46 6.34
C GLN A 51 -7.50 9.65 7.76
N SER A 52 -7.34 8.57 8.54
CA SER A 52 -6.82 8.63 9.90
C SER A 52 -5.35 9.04 9.98
N ILE A 53 -4.57 8.76 8.93
CA ILE A 53 -3.17 9.22 8.81
C ILE A 53 -3.06 10.60 8.13
N GLY A 54 -4.20 11.27 7.91
CA GLY A 54 -4.27 12.65 7.45
C GLY A 54 -4.30 12.83 5.93
N TYR A 55 -4.37 11.75 5.15
CA TYR A 55 -4.46 11.84 3.70
C TYR A 55 -5.91 11.76 3.20
N LYS A 56 -6.16 12.35 2.04
CA LYS A 56 -7.38 12.20 1.26
C LYS A 56 -7.05 11.49 -0.03
N TRP A 57 -8.07 10.93 -0.68
CA TRP A 57 -7.92 10.46 -2.05
C TRP A 57 -7.86 11.61 -3.03
N SER A 58 -7.06 11.46 -4.08
CA SER A 58 -6.89 12.42 -5.20
C SER A 58 -8.13 12.57 -6.09
N ARG A 59 -9.09 11.64 -5.97
CA ARG A 59 -10.38 11.61 -6.67
C ARG A 59 -11.48 11.17 -5.71
N THR A 60 -12.71 11.07 -6.20
CA THR A 60 -13.83 10.53 -5.41
C THR A 60 -13.54 9.11 -4.95
N GLU A 61 -14.02 8.73 -3.77
CA GLU A 61 -13.81 7.38 -3.23
C GLU A 61 -14.34 6.29 -4.17
N ASP A 62 -15.48 6.52 -4.81
CA ASP A 62 -16.07 5.60 -5.79
C ASP A 62 -15.15 5.34 -6.98
N GLU A 63 -14.49 6.38 -7.51
CA GLU A 63 -13.53 6.24 -8.60
C GLU A 63 -12.32 5.40 -8.17
N ILE A 64 -11.78 5.68 -6.98
CA ILE A 64 -10.64 4.93 -6.44
C ILE A 64 -11.04 3.48 -6.13
N ALA A 65 -12.23 3.25 -5.60
CA ALA A 65 -12.75 1.91 -5.32
C ALA A 65 -12.82 1.05 -6.59
N ILE A 66 -13.23 1.64 -7.72
CA ILE A 66 -13.22 0.94 -9.02
C ILE A 66 -11.80 0.58 -9.46
N LYS A 67 -10.82 1.48 -9.24
CA LYS A 67 -9.40 1.17 -9.51
C LYS A 67 -8.88 0.09 -8.57
N PHE A 68 -9.29 0.11 -7.31
CA PHE A 68 -8.90 -0.85 -6.29
C PHE A 68 -9.44 -2.26 -6.60
N ILE A 69 -10.67 -2.37 -7.07
CA ILE A 69 -11.23 -3.63 -7.58
C ILE A 69 -10.34 -4.23 -8.67
N LYS A 70 -9.96 -3.42 -9.66
CA LYS A 70 -9.10 -3.87 -10.74
C LYS A 70 -7.74 -4.30 -10.20
N PHE A 71 -7.16 -3.54 -9.28
CA PHE A 71 -5.92 -3.87 -8.59
C PHE A 71 -5.98 -5.23 -7.89
N CYS A 72 -7.01 -5.49 -7.08
CA CYS A 72 -7.22 -6.76 -6.38
C CYS A 72 -7.33 -7.96 -7.35
N TYR A 73 -8.06 -7.77 -8.45
CA TYR A 73 -8.19 -8.79 -9.49
C TYR A 73 -6.85 -9.12 -10.17
N GLU A 74 -6.05 -8.10 -10.52
CA GLU A 74 -4.71 -8.30 -11.09
C GLU A 74 -3.74 -8.94 -10.08
N ALA A 75 -3.84 -8.55 -8.80
CA ALA A 75 -3.03 -9.08 -7.72
C ALA A 75 -3.28 -10.56 -7.49
N GLU A 76 -4.55 -10.97 -7.38
CA GLU A 76 -4.88 -12.38 -7.21
C GLU A 76 -4.45 -13.21 -8.42
N TYR A 77 -4.67 -12.72 -9.64
CA TYR A 77 -4.16 -13.37 -10.84
C TYR A 77 -2.63 -13.52 -10.81
N THR A 78 -1.91 -12.50 -10.34
CA THR A 78 -0.46 -12.51 -10.16
C THR A 78 -0.01 -13.56 -9.13
N LEU A 79 -0.75 -13.73 -8.03
CA LEU A 79 -0.48 -14.79 -7.04
C LEU A 79 -0.69 -16.19 -7.62
N THR A 80 -1.70 -16.39 -8.47
CA THR A 80 -1.95 -17.71 -9.10
C THR A 80 -0.86 -18.10 -10.11
N LYS A 81 -0.12 -17.14 -10.66
CA LYS A 81 0.94 -17.39 -11.64
C LYS A 81 2.28 -17.61 -10.95
N LYS A 82 2.74 -18.87 -10.97
CA LYS A 82 3.85 -19.34 -10.14
C LYS A 82 5.20 -18.66 -10.30
N ARG A 83 5.56 -17.89 -11.36
CA ARG A 83 6.95 -17.37 -11.46
C ARG A 83 7.27 -15.95 -11.95
N ASN A 84 6.58 -15.29 -12.89
CA ASN A 84 7.19 -14.09 -13.53
C ASN A 84 6.28 -12.88 -13.75
N PHE A 85 5.17 -12.72 -13.02
CA PHE A 85 4.36 -11.50 -13.15
C PHE A 85 4.70 -10.52 -12.02
N THR A 86 5.21 -9.36 -12.41
CA THR A 86 5.36 -8.19 -11.55
C THR A 86 4.08 -7.37 -11.72
N LEU A 87 3.42 -7.03 -10.61
CA LEU A 87 2.28 -6.13 -10.69
C LEU A 87 2.87 -4.73 -10.97
N MET A 88 2.60 -4.16 -12.14
CA MET A 88 3.12 -2.81 -12.42
C MET A 88 2.28 -1.79 -11.66
N ASN A 89 2.93 -1.03 -10.79
CA ASN A 89 2.28 0.12 -10.16
C ASN A 89 2.08 1.21 -11.22
N PRO A 90 0.90 1.84 -11.26
CA PRO A 90 0.73 3.04 -12.05
C PRO A 90 1.66 4.14 -11.54
N GLU A 91 2.09 5.04 -12.42
CA GLU A 91 2.80 6.25 -11.98
C GLU A 91 1.85 7.15 -11.17
N PRO A 92 2.33 7.81 -10.10
CA PRO A 92 1.55 8.76 -9.34
C PRO A 92 1.09 9.92 -10.23
N ASN A 93 -0.20 10.27 -10.12
CA ASN A 93 -0.77 11.41 -10.86
C ASN A 93 -0.62 12.75 -10.12
N HIS A 94 0.25 12.79 -9.11
CA HIS A 94 0.53 13.95 -8.28
C HIS A 94 2.04 14.24 -8.29
N ARG A 95 2.42 15.35 -7.64
CA ARG A 95 3.83 15.67 -7.38
C ARG A 95 4.47 14.50 -6.61
N ASN A 96 5.63 14.05 -7.06
CA ASN A 96 6.29 12.86 -6.54
C ASN A 96 7.72 13.20 -6.13
N TYR A 97 7.86 14.09 -5.14
CA TYR A 97 9.17 14.39 -4.56
C TYR A 97 9.54 13.33 -3.53
N LEU A 98 10.84 13.20 -3.23
CA LEU A 98 11.34 12.21 -2.28
C LEU A 98 10.71 12.42 -0.90
N GLU A 99 10.56 13.68 -0.50
CA GLU A 99 10.00 14.08 0.79
C GLU A 99 8.50 13.73 0.91
N ASP A 100 7.75 13.81 -0.19
CA ASP A 100 6.34 13.41 -0.25
C ASP A 100 6.24 11.88 0.00
N ARG A 101 7.18 11.11 -0.56
CA ARG A 101 7.25 9.67 -0.38
C ARG A 101 7.69 9.27 1.02
N ASP A 102 8.76 9.87 1.54
CA ASP A 102 9.28 9.60 2.87
C ASP A 102 8.24 9.89 3.96
N THR A 103 7.47 10.98 3.80
CA THR A 103 6.38 11.32 4.71
C THR A 103 5.29 10.25 4.70
N PHE A 104 4.90 9.77 3.51
CA PHE A 104 3.89 8.72 3.39
C PHE A 104 4.39 7.39 3.99
N ASP A 105 5.61 6.98 3.66
CA ASP A 105 6.23 5.75 4.15
C ASP A 105 6.41 5.80 5.68
N TYR A 106 6.68 6.96 6.28
CA TYR A 106 6.70 7.13 7.73
C TYR A 106 5.36 6.73 8.37
N PHE A 107 4.23 7.18 7.84
CA PHE A 107 2.91 6.80 8.38
C PHE A 107 2.59 5.32 8.15
N VAL A 108 2.93 4.79 6.99
CA VAL A 108 2.63 3.39 6.63
C VAL A 108 3.57 2.40 7.36
N SER A 109 4.78 2.79 7.70
CA SER A 109 5.74 1.95 8.43
C SER A 109 5.49 1.91 9.95
N THR A 110 4.51 2.67 10.45
CA THR A 110 4.14 2.58 11.86
C THR A 110 3.45 1.25 12.19
N ASP A 111 3.60 0.79 13.43
CA ASP A 111 2.92 -0.42 13.96
C ASP A 111 1.41 -0.42 13.67
N ARG A 112 0.81 0.76 13.51
CA ARG A 112 -0.61 0.96 13.17
C ARG A 112 -1.02 0.40 11.82
N PHE A 113 -0.15 0.39 10.82
CA PHE A 113 -0.49 -0.21 9.52
C PHE A 113 -0.48 -1.74 9.61
N LEU A 114 0.46 -2.32 10.34
CA LEU A 114 0.51 -3.76 10.58
C LEU A 114 -0.71 -4.21 11.41
N GLU A 115 -1.08 -3.47 12.44
CA GLU A 115 -2.29 -3.69 13.22
C GLU A 115 -3.56 -3.59 12.36
N PHE A 116 -3.62 -2.62 11.44
CA PHE A 116 -4.69 -2.53 10.46
C PHE A 116 -4.74 -3.79 9.58
N LEU A 117 -3.62 -4.19 8.97
CA LEU A 117 -3.59 -5.35 8.07
C LEU A 117 -3.98 -6.64 8.80
N ASP A 118 -3.56 -6.82 10.04
CA ASP A 118 -3.89 -8.01 10.84
C ASP A 118 -5.40 -8.19 11.03
N GLN A 119 -6.15 -7.09 11.22
CA GLN A 119 -7.61 -7.11 11.35
C GLN A 119 -8.34 -7.59 10.08
N TRP A 120 -7.70 -7.42 8.92
CA TRP A 120 -8.26 -7.77 7.61
C TRP A 120 -7.62 -9.02 7.03
N GLN A 121 -6.85 -9.76 7.84
CA GLN A 121 -6.21 -10.99 7.42
C GLN A 121 -7.27 -12.01 6.96
N GLY A 122 -7.11 -12.51 5.74
CA GLY A 122 -8.03 -13.48 5.15
C GLY A 122 -9.25 -12.88 4.42
N THR A 123 -9.48 -11.56 4.50
CA THR A 123 -10.55 -10.90 3.72
C THR A 123 -10.16 -10.69 2.26
N LEU A 124 -8.88 -10.43 2.00
CA LEU A 124 -8.37 -10.16 0.65
C LEU A 124 -7.14 -10.97 0.29
N PRO A 125 -6.96 -11.34 -1.00
CA PRO A 125 -5.77 -12.06 -1.47
C PRO A 125 -4.45 -11.32 -1.24
N ILE A 126 -4.51 -9.99 -1.10
CA ILE A 126 -3.33 -9.14 -0.96
C ILE A 126 -2.81 -9.13 0.48
N VAL A 127 -3.72 -9.07 1.47
CA VAL A 127 -3.38 -8.98 2.89
C VAL A 127 -2.87 -10.33 3.39
N GLY A 128 -1.71 -10.35 4.06
CA GLY A 128 -0.99 -11.57 4.45
C GLY A 128 -0.25 -12.25 3.31
N SER A 129 -0.09 -11.58 2.16
CA SER A 129 0.62 -12.11 0.99
C SER A 129 1.90 -11.33 0.69
N ARG A 130 2.74 -11.86 -0.19
CA ARG A 130 3.93 -11.15 -0.71
C ARG A 130 3.61 -9.90 -1.53
N LEU A 131 2.33 -9.53 -1.70
CA LEU A 131 1.90 -8.37 -2.47
C LEU A 131 1.46 -7.17 -1.61
N GLU A 132 1.61 -7.24 -0.29
CA GLU A 132 1.27 -6.13 0.62
C GLU A 132 1.98 -4.83 0.26
N ASN A 133 3.24 -4.90 -0.18
CA ASN A 133 3.97 -3.73 -0.66
C ASN A 133 3.23 -3.03 -1.82
N TYR A 134 2.55 -3.77 -2.69
CA TYR A 134 1.77 -3.16 -3.77
C TYR A 134 0.50 -2.45 -3.28
N LEU A 135 -0.04 -2.83 -2.11
CA LEU A 135 -1.14 -2.11 -1.50
C LEU A 135 -0.70 -0.72 -1.04
N VAL A 136 0.50 -0.63 -0.45
CA VAL A 136 1.14 0.63 -0.07
C VAL A 136 1.33 1.53 -1.29
N GLU A 137 1.88 0.95 -2.37
CA GLU A 137 2.08 1.67 -3.63
C GLU A 137 0.76 2.13 -4.26
N PHE A 138 -0.27 1.28 -4.25
CA PHE A 138 -1.60 1.67 -4.70
C PHE A 138 -2.10 2.89 -3.91
N CYS A 139 -1.95 2.87 -2.59
CA CYS A 139 -2.38 3.99 -1.76
C CYS A 139 -1.61 5.26 -2.13
N TYR A 140 -0.28 5.19 -2.17
CA TYR A 140 0.56 6.34 -2.50
C TYR A 140 0.14 6.99 -3.82
N VAL A 141 -0.03 6.20 -4.89
CA VAL A 141 -0.40 6.71 -6.22
C VAL A 141 -1.74 7.46 -6.24
N TRP A 142 -2.66 7.10 -5.35
CA TRP A 142 -4.02 7.63 -5.35
C TRP A 142 -4.32 8.62 -4.23
N VAL A 143 -3.41 8.84 -3.26
CA VAL A 143 -3.61 9.92 -2.29
C VAL A 143 -3.38 11.30 -2.91
N ASP A 144 -4.04 12.29 -2.34
CA ASP A 144 -3.66 13.69 -2.52
C ASP A 144 -2.50 14.00 -1.59
N VAL A 145 -1.28 14.05 -2.13
CA VAL A 145 -0.07 14.36 -1.34
C VAL A 145 -0.10 15.74 -0.70
N GLN A 146 -0.89 16.69 -1.22
CA GLN A 146 -1.06 18.01 -0.62
C GLN A 146 -1.98 17.98 0.60
N SER A 147 -2.84 16.96 0.69
CA SER A 147 -3.76 16.78 1.81
C SER A 147 -3.11 16.15 3.03
N GLY A 148 -2.04 15.38 2.83
CA GLY A 148 -1.18 14.94 3.93
C GLY A 148 -0.70 16.17 4.70
N GLN A 149 -0.01 15.97 5.81
CA GLN A 149 0.65 17.09 6.48
C GLN A 149 2.14 17.23 6.05
N PRO A 150 2.49 17.60 4.79
CA PRO A 150 3.84 18.07 4.53
C PRO A 150 4.15 19.35 5.32
N GLY A 151 3.15 20.15 5.68
CA GLY A 151 3.35 21.46 6.31
C GLY A 151 3.88 21.44 7.75
N THR A 152 3.80 20.32 8.48
CA THR A 152 4.20 20.29 9.90
C THR A 152 5.46 19.45 10.14
N TRP A 153 5.72 18.46 9.29
CA TRP A 153 6.88 17.58 9.42
C TRP A 153 7.97 17.94 8.41
N THR A 154 7.64 18.10 7.12
CA THR A 154 8.58 18.62 6.13
C THR A 154 9.04 20.03 6.49
N GLN A 155 8.17 20.86 7.07
CA GLN A 155 8.56 22.18 7.57
C GLN A 155 9.49 22.10 8.79
N LYS A 156 9.29 21.17 9.73
CA LYS A 156 10.25 20.96 10.84
C LYS A 156 11.59 20.38 10.39
N THR A 157 11.62 19.54 9.36
CA THR A 157 12.87 18.98 8.82
C THR A 157 13.60 20.00 7.95
N LEU A 158 12.88 20.79 7.15
CA LEU A 158 13.43 21.90 6.36
C LEU A 158 13.89 23.06 7.24
N ASP A 159 13.12 23.45 8.26
CA ASP A 159 13.50 24.49 9.23
C ASP A 159 14.65 24.01 10.13
N GLY A 160 14.70 22.71 10.47
CA GLY A 160 15.79 22.11 11.25
C GLY A 160 17.13 22.01 10.52
N ASP A 161 17.11 21.88 9.19
CA ASP A 161 18.32 21.94 8.36
C ASP A 161 18.76 23.39 8.06
N MET A 162 17.85 24.36 8.08
CA MET A 162 18.15 25.79 7.89
C MET A 162 18.72 26.49 9.15
N ASP A 163 18.50 25.94 10.34
CA ASP A 163 19.04 26.47 11.61
C ASP A 163 20.41 25.88 12.01
N SER A 164 21.07 25.12 11.12
CA SER A 164 22.30 24.38 11.46
C SER A 164 23.62 25.00 10.97
N ASP A 165 23.64 26.30 10.70
CA ASP A 165 24.83 27.05 10.27
C ASP A 165 25.31 28.13 11.27
N GLU A 166 24.96 28.03 12.56
CA GLU A 166 25.66 28.79 13.61
C GLU A 166 26.07 27.92 14.80
N GLU A 167 27.34 28.07 15.15
CA GLU A 167 28.13 27.37 16.15
C GLU A 167 27.46 27.32 17.53
N ASP A 168 27.35 26.14 18.16
CA ASP A 168 27.95 25.98 19.49
C ASP A 168 27.99 24.52 19.98
N ALA A 169 29.15 24.19 20.55
CA ALA A 169 29.51 22.91 21.10
C ALA A 169 28.91 22.71 22.51
N HIS A 170 28.01 21.72 22.72
CA HIS A 170 28.07 20.79 23.86
C HIS A 170 26.96 19.73 23.85
N ASN A 171 27.37 18.49 23.60
CA ASN A 171 27.01 17.23 24.27
C ASN A 171 25.57 17.03 24.82
N GLY A 172 24.84 16.04 24.28
CA GLY A 172 23.64 15.48 24.93
C GLY A 172 22.78 14.50 24.13
N ASN A 173 23.32 13.30 23.84
CA ASN A 173 22.60 12.05 23.49
C ASN A 173 21.48 12.08 22.43
N LEU A 174 21.87 11.98 21.16
CA LEU A 174 21.03 11.37 20.11
C LEU A 174 21.22 9.83 20.14
N PRO A 175 20.19 9.00 19.86
CA PRO A 175 20.34 7.56 19.77
C PRO A 175 21.29 7.18 18.63
N ASP A 176 22.27 6.35 18.94
CA ASP A 176 23.40 5.91 18.09
C ASP A 176 23.00 4.99 16.92
N MET A 177 21.84 5.22 16.30
CA MET A 177 21.33 4.36 15.22
C MET A 177 21.69 4.89 13.81
N TYR A 178 22.17 6.14 13.69
CA TYR A 178 22.47 6.78 12.41
C TYR A 178 23.96 6.99 12.10
N ALA A 179 24.88 6.72 13.04
CA ALA A 179 26.33 6.91 12.80
C ALA A 179 26.98 5.80 11.97
N ASN A 180 26.40 4.60 11.92
CA ASN A 180 27.04 3.40 11.34
C ASN A 180 26.64 3.06 9.89
N ARG A 181 25.82 3.87 9.21
CA ARG A 181 25.45 3.60 7.80
C ARG A 181 26.25 4.37 6.74
N ARG A 182 27.23 5.21 7.12
CA ARG A 182 28.04 6.01 6.18
C ARG A 182 29.48 5.55 5.99
N LYS A 183 29.86 4.36 6.46
CA LYS A 183 31.19 3.79 6.22
C LYS A 183 31.08 2.36 5.70
N ASN A 184 30.72 2.24 4.43
CA ASN A 184 31.16 1.18 3.51
C ASN A 184 30.39 1.38 2.21
N ASP A 185 30.95 2.23 1.34
CA ASP A 185 31.02 1.98 -0.10
C ASP A 185 31.60 3.22 -0.77
N LEU A 186 32.89 3.11 -1.13
CA LEU A 186 33.53 3.69 -2.31
C LEU A 186 35.02 3.29 -2.26
N TYR A 187 35.31 2.16 -2.92
CA TYR A 187 36.52 2.01 -3.72
C TYR A 187 36.31 2.73 -5.05
#